data_AF-A0A327Z3M9-F1
#
_entry.id   AF-A0A327Z3M9-F1
#
_cell.length_a   1.000
_cell.length_b   1.000
_cell.length_c   1.000
_cell.angle_alpha   90.00
_cell.angle_beta   90.00
_cell.angle_gamma   90.00
#
_symmetry.space_group_name_H-M   'P 1'
#
loop_
_entity.id
_entity.type
_entity.pdbx_description
1 polymer ?
#
loop_
_entity_poly.entity_id
_entity_poly.type
_entity_poly.pdbx_seq_one_letter_code
_entity_poly.pdbx_strand_id
1 'polypeptide(L)'
;MTTNQDAASHGPPVTPESVPRVVASLCGSGTCPTVYRTDDDTDHVLVQGYAATGVAVPKGELLVKIPRELLLEAARRIQEQDA
;
A
#
# COMPACT_ATOMS: atom_id res chain seq x y z
N MET A 1 30.84 -38.88 -23.19
CA MET A 1 30.37 -39.05 -21.80
C MET A 1 29.69 -37.77 -21.40
N THR A 2 28.39 -37.86 -21.19
CA THR A 2 27.45 -36.80 -20.81
C THR A 2 27.68 -36.35 -19.38
N THR A 3 27.46 -35.07 -19.06
CA THR A 3 26.61 -34.67 -17.93
C THR A 3 26.15 -33.22 -18.12
N ASN A 4 24.85 -33.08 -18.43
CA ASN A 4 24.05 -31.92 -18.07
C ASN A 4 23.92 -31.88 -16.54
N GLN A 5 23.93 -30.68 -15.95
CA GLN A 5 23.25 -30.42 -14.68
C GLN A 5 22.62 -29.03 -14.76
N ASP A 6 21.43 -29.01 -15.35
CA ASP A 6 20.37 -28.10 -14.93
C ASP A 6 19.85 -28.62 -13.59
N ALA A 7 20.02 -27.82 -12.53
CA ALA A 7 19.38 -28.07 -11.24
C ALA A 7 19.07 -26.74 -10.55
N ALA A 8 17.79 -26.36 -10.68
CA ALA A 8 16.98 -25.62 -9.71
C ALA A 8 17.40 -24.18 -9.31
N SER A 9 16.73 -23.22 -9.94
CA SER A 9 16.32 -21.98 -9.27
C SER A 9 14.92 -21.54 -9.70
N HIS A 10 13.96 -22.48 -9.71
CA HIS A 10 12.54 -22.12 -9.73
C HIS A 10 12.13 -21.67 -8.32
N GLY A 11 12.51 -20.44 -7.96
CA GLY A 11 11.79 -19.70 -6.93
C GLY A 11 10.37 -19.41 -7.42
N PRO A 12 9.38 -19.21 -6.52
CA PRO A 12 8.06 -18.73 -6.93
C PRO A 12 8.23 -17.44 -7.75
N PRO A 13 7.37 -17.19 -8.76
CA PRO A 13 7.42 -15.94 -9.51
C PRO A 13 7.24 -14.80 -8.50
N VAL A 14 8.29 -14.00 -8.30
CA VAL A 14 8.16 -12.67 -7.71
C VAL A 14 7.33 -11.88 -8.71
N THR A 15 6.03 -11.79 -8.47
CA THR A 15 5.20 -10.79 -9.14
C THR A 15 5.84 -9.44 -8.86
N PRO A 16 6.11 -8.59 -9.86
CA PRO A 16 6.62 -7.25 -9.60
C PRO A 16 5.61 -6.57 -8.67
N GLU A 17 6.03 -6.25 -7.45
CA GLU A 17 5.19 -5.53 -6.47
C GLU A 17 4.64 -4.29 -7.19
N SER A 18 3.32 -4.19 -7.28
CA SER A 18 2.71 -3.10 -8.02
C SER A 18 3.10 -1.77 -7.35
N VAL A 19 3.57 -0.82 -8.15
CA VAL A 19 4.01 0.47 -7.61
C VAL A 19 2.77 1.23 -7.10
N PRO A 20 2.67 1.57 -5.80
CA PRO A 20 1.49 2.23 -5.27
C PRO A 20 1.25 3.61 -5.92
N ARG A 21 0.01 3.89 -6.30
CA ARG A 21 -0.42 5.18 -6.86
C ARG A 21 -1.05 6.04 -5.79
N VAL A 22 -0.76 7.34 -5.81
CA VAL A 22 -1.33 8.30 -4.86
C VAL A 22 -2.81 8.51 -5.15
N VAL A 23 -3.65 8.27 -4.16
CA VAL A 23 -5.07 8.65 -4.15
C VAL A 23 -5.20 10.08 -3.66
N ALA A 24 -4.66 10.38 -2.47
CA ALA A 24 -4.72 11.70 -1.86
C ALA A 24 -3.47 12.00 -1.01
N SER A 25 -3.04 13.26 -0.99
CA SER A 25 -2.01 13.82 -0.13
C SER A 25 -2.37 15.28 0.16
N LEU A 26 -2.00 15.79 1.33
CA LEU A 26 -2.22 17.19 1.72
C LEU A 26 -1.06 18.13 1.33
N CYS A 27 0.04 17.61 0.81
CA CYS A 27 1.08 18.43 0.21
C CYS A 27 1.72 17.78 -1.01
N GLY A 28 2.25 18.62 -1.91
CA GLY A 28 2.88 18.19 -3.16
C GLY A 28 4.31 17.64 -3.02
N SER A 29 4.86 17.54 -1.81
CA SER A 29 6.21 17.02 -1.53
C SER A 29 6.20 15.89 -0.50
N GLY A 30 7.15 14.96 -0.65
CA GLY A 30 7.08 13.57 -0.20
C GLY A 30 7.24 13.26 1.30
N THR A 31 6.70 14.08 2.19
CA THR A 31 6.66 13.76 3.64
C THR A 31 5.28 13.84 4.26
N CYS A 32 4.25 14.25 3.50
CA CYS A 32 2.89 14.29 4.02
C CYS A 32 2.27 12.90 4.18
N PRO A 33 1.39 12.72 5.17
CA PRO A 33 0.46 11.60 5.20
C PRO A 33 -0.23 11.47 3.83
N THR A 34 -0.26 10.25 3.32
CA THR A 34 -0.67 9.95 1.94
C THR A 34 -1.46 8.65 1.93
N VAL A 35 -2.53 8.61 1.13
CA VAL A 35 -3.29 7.38 0.85
C VAL A 35 -2.92 6.91 -0.55
N TYR A 36 -2.63 5.62 -0.68
CA TYR A 36 -2.26 4.98 -1.94
C TYR A 36 -3.21 3.83 -2.26
N ARG A 37 -3.25 3.47 -3.54
CA ARG A 37 -3.85 2.24 -4.05
C ARG A 37 -2.83 1.48 -4.88
N THR A 38 -2.90 0.15 -4.83
CA THR A 38 -2.12 -0.76 -5.65
C THR A 38 -2.99 -1.31 -6.78
N ASP A 39 -2.40 -1.57 -7.95
CA ASP A 39 -3.19 -2.02 -9.11
C ASP A 39 -3.66 -3.49 -8.97
N ASP A 40 -3.01 -4.27 -8.09
CA ASP A 40 -3.26 -5.70 -7.83
C ASP A 40 -4.15 -5.98 -6.61
N ASP A 41 -4.45 -4.96 -5.79
CA ASP A 41 -5.35 -5.07 -4.63
C ASP A 41 -6.28 -3.84 -4.61
N THR A 42 -7.46 -4.01 -5.21
CA THR A 42 -8.47 -2.96 -5.32
C THR A 42 -9.33 -2.82 -4.07
N ASP A 43 -9.33 -3.83 -3.21
CA ASP A 43 -10.18 -3.88 -2.02
C ASP A 43 -9.53 -3.15 -0.82
N HIS A 44 -8.21 -2.93 -0.88
CA HIS A 44 -7.46 -2.26 0.17
C HIS A 44 -6.79 -0.98 -0.33
N VAL A 45 -6.51 -0.11 0.64
CA VAL A 45 -5.69 1.09 0.43
C VAL A 45 -4.53 1.08 1.41
N LEU A 46 -3.39 1.61 0.98
CA LEU A 46 -2.23 1.81 1.84
C LEU A 46 -2.29 3.21 2.45
N VAL A 47 -2.06 3.31 3.75
CA VAL A 47 -2.17 4.57 4.48
C VAL A 47 -0.84 4.90 5.16
N GLN A 48 -0.19 5.97 4.72
CA GLN A 48 0.97 6.54 5.40
C GLN A 48 0.53 7.52 6.48
N GLY A 49 1.04 7.31 7.70
CA GLY A 49 0.86 8.21 8.83
C GLY A 49 1.82 7.88 9.97
N TYR A 50 1.69 8.61 11.08
CA TYR A 50 2.49 8.32 12.28
C TYR A 50 1.85 7.18 13.08
N ALA A 51 2.63 6.24 13.60
CA ALA A 51 2.11 5.21 14.50
C ALA A 51 1.40 5.86 15.70
N ALA A 52 0.15 5.46 15.93
CA ALA A 52 -0.63 5.89 17.08
C ALA A 52 -0.34 5.01 18.29
N THR A 53 -0.57 5.55 19.48
CA THR A 53 -0.47 4.82 20.75
C THR A 53 -1.78 4.98 21.53
N GLY A 54 -1.99 4.15 22.55
CA GLY A 54 -3.18 4.22 23.42
C GLY A 54 -4.37 3.36 22.99
N VAL A 55 -4.24 2.61 21.90
CA VAL A 55 -5.20 1.59 21.45
C VAL A 55 -4.45 0.28 21.26
N ALA A 56 -4.99 -0.82 21.78
CA ALA A 56 -4.43 -2.15 21.54
C ALA A 56 -4.77 -2.59 20.11
N VAL A 57 -3.76 -2.99 19.35
CA VAL A 57 -3.87 -3.38 17.94
C VAL A 57 -3.40 -4.83 17.80
N PRO A 58 -4.11 -5.69 17.04
CA PRO A 58 -3.70 -7.07 16.79
C PRO A 58 -2.30 -7.19 16.16
N LYS A 59 -1.69 -8.37 16.31
CA LYS A 59 -0.38 -8.65 15.70
C LYS A 59 -0.49 -8.55 14.18
N GLY A 60 0.40 -7.77 13.58
CA GLY A 60 0.46 -7.58 12.13
C GLY A 60 -0.30 -6.34 11.63
N GLU A 61 -1.08 -5.69 12.50
CA GLU A 61 -1.78 -4.45 12.18
C GLU A 61 -1.03 -3.24 12.76
N LEU A 62 -1.18 -2.08 12.10
CA LEU A 62 -0.66 -0.80 12.55
C LEU A 62 -1.80 0.22 12.60
N LEU A 63 -1.95 0.89 13.74
CA LEU A 63 -2.82 2.06 13.84
C LEU A 63 -2.01 3.31 13.51
N VAL A 64 -2.46 4.09 12.54
CA VAL A 64 -1.79 5.31 12.11
C VAL A 64 -2.65 6.55 12.35
N LYS A 65 -2.00 7.65 12.74
CA LYS A 65 -2.59 8.97 12.84
C LYS A 65 -2.43 9.69 11.50
N ILE A 66 -3.55 10.01 10.88
CA ILE A 66 -3.64 10.84 9.68
C ILE A 66 -4.60 12.01 9.89
N PRO A 67 -4.45 13.11 9.13
CA PRO A 67 -5.40 14.21 9.21
C PRO A 67 -6.78 13.80 8.68
N ARG A 68 -7.85 14.29 9.32
CA ARG A 68 -9.23 13.88 9.01
C ARG A 68 -9.61 14.27 7.57
N GLU A 69 -9.21 15.44 7.14
CA GLU A 69 -9.44 15.99 5.81
C GLU A 69 -8.78 15.13 4.71
N LEU A 70 -7.62 14.53 4.98
CA LEU A 70 -6.98 13.59 4.05
C LEU A 70 -7.85 12.35 3.86
N LEU A 71 -8.38 11.79 4.94
CA LEU A 71 -9.24 10.59 4.88
C LEU A 71 -10.51 10.88 4.08
N LEU A 72 -11.15 12.03 4.31
CA LEU A 72 -12.35 12.41 3.58
C LEU A 72 -12.09 12.63 2.08
N GLU A 73 -10.98 13.30 1.75
CA GLU A 73 -10.59 13.52 0.36
C GLU A 73 -10.25 12.20 -0.35
N ALA A 74 -9.57 11.27 0.34
CA ALA A 74 -9.32 9.95 -0.19
C ALA A 74 -10.63 9.19 -0.47
N ALA A 75 -11.57 9.18 0.48
CA ALA A 75 -12.87 8.52 0.31
C ALA A 75 -13.65 9.07 -0.89
N ARG A 76 -13.69 10.40 -1.05
CA ARG A 76 -14.33 11.05 -2.20
C ARG A 76 -13.71 10.60 -3.52
N ARG A 77 -12.37 10.60 -3.62
CA ARG A 77 -11.66 10.21 -4.85
C ARG A 77 -11.82 8.74 -5.20
N ILE A 78 -11.87 7.86 -4.21
CA ILE A 78 -12.11 6.43 -4.42
C ILE A 78 -13.50 6.24 -5.05
N GLN A 79 -14.53 6.88 -4.48
CA GLN A 79 -15.89 6.82 -5.03
C GLN A 79 -15.98 7.32 -6.47
N GLU A 80 -15.21 8.35 -6.83
CA GLU A 80 -15.15 8.88 -8.20
C GLU A 80 -14.44 7.96 -9.19
N GLN A 81 -13.54 7.09 -8.72
CA GLN A 81 -12.82 6.13 -9.56
C GLN A 81 -13.61 4.86 -9.80
N ASP A 82 -14.53 4.53 -8.90
CA ASP A 82 -15.37 3.32 -8.96
C ASP A 82 -16.72 3.57 -9.65
N ALA A 83 -17.06 4.84 -9.94
CA ALA A 83 -18.28 5.27 -10.63
C ALA A 83 -18.14 5.22 -12.16
#